data_AF-A0A8H6F9M9-F1
#
_entry.id   AF-A0A8H6F9M9-F1
#
_cell.length_a   1.000
_cell.length_b   1.000
_cell.length_c   1.000
_cell.angle_alpha   90.00
_cell.angle_beta   90.00
_cell.angle_gamma   90.00
#
_symmetry.space_group_name_H-M   'P 1'
#
loop_
_entity.id
_entity.type
_entity.pdbx_description
1 polymer ?
#
loop_
_entity_poly.entity_id
_entity_poly.type
_entity_poly.pdbx_seq_one_letter_code
_entity_poly.pdbx_strand_id
1 'polypeptide(L)'
;MLTVSFSYSGEDVIGDVAYDAFLGEGCSGTTGQHSYEVMIWLAALGSLGPIGSSDDGGSAFGFAPRNVKISNSDWVLYYGMNYGTNTPVYSFIPPAGTQYNSFGGDLMPFFTYLKGINGALSSLFLQSIQAGTEAVNATGPAVFTTSSYSIG
;
A
#
# COMPACT_ATOMS: atom_id res chain seq x y z
N MET A 1 6.11 -11.27 -14.75
CA MET A 1 5.21 -10.09 -14.91
C MET A 1 4.17 -10.23 -13.83
N LEU A 2 4.09 -9.24 -12.93
CA LEU A 2 3.20 -9.32 -11.79
C LEU A 2 1.75 -9.09 -12.23
N THR A 3 0.84 -9.88 -11.66
CA THR A 3 -0.60 -9.78 -11.91
C THR A 3 -1.38 -10.04 -10.64
N VAL A 4 -2.42 -9.26 -10.39
CA VAL A 4 -3.48 -9.59 -9.45
C VAL A 4 -4.83 -9.25 -10.04
N SER A 5 -5.82 -10.10 -9.80
CA SER A 5 -7.21 -9.83 -10.14
C SER A 5 -8.11 -10.36 -9.04
N PHE A 6 -8.91 -9.47 -8.46
CA PHE A 6 -9.68 -9.75 -7.27
C PHE A 6 -11.11 -9.21 -7.35
N SER A 7 -11.96 -9.76 -6.50
CA SER A 7 -13.28 -9.22 -6.19
C SER A 7 -13.50 -9.24 -4.69
N TYR A 8 -14.26 -8.26 -4.20
CA TYR A 8 -14.68 -8.20 -2.80
C TYR A 8 -16.20 -8.03 -2.76
N SER A 9 -16.91 -8.98 -2.17
CA SER A 9 -18.35 -8.88 -1.91
C SER A 9 -18.65 -8.76 -0.43
N GLY A 10 -19.80 -8.19 -0.10
CA GLY A 10 -20.25 -7.94 1.27
C GLY A 10 -20.97 -6.60 1.38
N GLU A 11 -21.67 -6.39 2.49
CA GLU A 11 -22.36 -5.14 2.80
C GLU A 11 -21.47 -4.26 3.70
N ASP A 12 -21.38 -2.97 3.35
CA ASP A 12 -20.60 -1.95 4.06
C ASP A 12 -19.18 -2.39 4.48
N VAL A 13 -18.47 -3.06 3.57
CA VAL A 13 -17.09 -3.49 3.81
C VAL A 13 -16.19 -2.26 3.96
N ILE A 14 -15.51 -2.18 5.09
CA ILE A 14 -14.45 -1.22 5.39
C ILE A 14 -13.13 -1.98 5.43
N GLY A 15 -12.20 -1.62 4.55
CA GLY A 15 -10.93 -2.30 4.40
C GLY A 15 -10.18 -1.82 3.16
N ASP A 16 -9.08 -2.46 2.85
CA ASP A 16 -8.34 -2.23 1.61
C ASP A 16 -8.11 -3.52 0.83
N VAL A 17 -7.54 -3.38 -0.37
CA VAL A 17 -6.82 -4.46 -1.04
C VAL A 17 -5.50 -3.88 -1.48
N ALA A 18 -4.38 -4.46 -1.03
CA ALA A 18 -3.07 -3.83 -1.18
C ALA A 18 -1.95 -4.84 -1.46
N TYR A 19 -0.91 -4.34 -2.14
CA TYR A 19 0.43 -4.86 -1.94
C TYR A 19 1.04 -4.21 -0.71
N ASP A 20 1.80 -4.99 0.04
CA ASP A 20 2.49 -4.54 1.25
C ASP A 20 3.94 -5.04 1.21
N ALA A 21 4.89 -4.12 1.31
CA ALA A 21 6.30 -4.39 1.11
C ALA A 21 7.15 -3.76 2.21
N PHE A 22 8.03 -4.55 2.81
CA PHE A 22 8.92 -4.09 3.86
C PHE A 22 10.36 -3.99 3.38
N LEU A 23 11.04 -2.92 3.81
CA LEU A 23 12.43 -2.65 3.47
C LEU A 23 13.28 -2.46 4.73
N GLY A 24 14.54 -2.88 4.65
CA GLY A 24 15.49 -2.72 5.74
C GLY A 24 16.95 -2.71 5.28
N GLU A 25 17.87 -2.37 6.19
CA GLU A 25 19.30 -2.29 5.91
C GLU A 25 19.96 -3.66 5.66
N GLY A 26 19.32 -4.75 6.08
CA GLY A 26 19.79 -6.12 5.90
C GLY A 26 18.95 -6.92 4.90
N CYS A 27 19.58 -7.90 4.23
CA CYS A 27 18.91 -8.77 3.27
C CYS A 27 18.06 -9.89 3.90
N SER A 28 18.17 -10.13 5.21
CA SER A 28 17.29 -11.09 5.90
C SER A 28 16.05 -10.39 6.42
N GLY A 29 14.87 -10.85 6.02
CA GLY A 29 13.57 -10.49 6.58
C GLY A 29 13.39 -11.02 8.00
N THR A 30 14.27 -10.60 8.91
CA THR A 30 14.18 -10.96 10.32
C THR A 30 12.98 -10.27 10.95
N THR A 31 12.47 -10.85 12.03
CA THR A 31 11.37 -10.37 12.88
C THR A 31 11.68 -9.05 13.62
N GLY A 32 12.60 -8.24 13.09
CA GLY A 32 13.00 -6.95 13.64
C GLY A 32 12.24 -5.79 13.01
N GLN A 33 12.43 -4.59 13.55
CA GLN A 33 11.81 -3.37 13.03
C GLN A 33 12.27 -3.10 11.59
N HIS A 34 11.32 -2.98 10.68
CA HIS A 34 11.58 -2.59 9.30
C HIS A 34 11.93 -1.10 9.24
N SER A 35 12.83 -0.72 8.33
CA SER A 35 13.18 0.69 8.13
C SER A 35 12.03 1.46 7.48
N TYR A 36 11.31 0.81 6.58
CA TYR A 36 10.14 1.35 5.89
C TYR A 36 9.15 0.25 5.51
N GLU A 37 7.90 0.67 5.40
CA GLU A 37 6.80 -0.06 4.78
C GLU A 37 6.32 0.74 3.56
N VAL A 38 6.02 0.03 2.47
CA VAL A 38 5.50 0.62 1.24
C VAL A 38 4.26 -0.15 0.83
N MET A 39 3.10 0.47 1.00
CA MET A 39 1.82 -0.07 0.59
C MET A 39 1.39 0.49 -0.76
N ILE A 40 0.81 -0.35 -1.61
CA ILE A 40 0.21 0.02 -2.89
C ILE A 40 -1.21 -0.53 -2.90
N TRP A 41 -2.16 0.31 -2.55
CA TRP A 41 -3.57 -0.06 -2.42
C TRP A 41 -4.23 -0.06 -3.80
N LEU A 42 -4.78 -1.20 -4.19
CA LEU A 42 -5.59 -1.33 -5.39
C LEU A 42 -7.04 -0.92 -5.14
N ALA A 43 -7.52 -0.99 -3.90
CA ALA A 43 -8.83 -0.50 -3.52
C ALA A 43 -8.81 0.03 -2.09
N ALA A 44 -9.50 1.15 -1.87
CA ALA A 44 -9.95 1.59 -0.56
C ALA A 44 -11.47 1.37 -0.48
N LEU A 45 -11.93 0.64 0.54
CA LEU A 45 -13.33 0.28 0.73
C LEU A 45 -13.89 1.02 1.95
N GLY A 46 -15.08 1.58 1.79
CA GLY A 46 -15.73 2.34 2.85
C GLY A 46 -14.99 3.63 3.19
N SER A 47 -14.78 3.88 4.49
CA SER A 47 -14.18 5.11 5.01
C SER A 47 -12.71 4.97 5.43
N LEU A 48 -12.07 3.84 5.07
CA LEU A 48 -10.67 3.61 5.42
C LEU A 48 -9.73 4.46 4.57
N GLY A 49 -8.85 5.22 5.21
CA GLY A 49 -7.69 5.86 4.60
C GLY A 49 -6.36 5.29 5.08
N PRO A 50 -5.27 5.57 4.36
CA PRO A 50 -3.94 5.06 4.68
C PRO A 50 -3.31 5.81 5.86
N ILE A 51 -2.22 5.27 6.40
CA ILE A 51 -1.41 5.95 7.42
C ILE A 51 -0.90 7.32 6.91
N GLY A 52 -1.02 8.35 7.75
CA GLY A 52 -0.70 9.74 7.42
C GLY A 52 -1.79 10.50 6.66
N SER A 53 -2.94 9.88 6.42
CA SER A 53 -4.17 10.53 5.96
C SER A 53 -4.81 11.38 7.06
N SER A 54 -5.79 12.22 6.71
CA SER A 54 -6.50 13.04 7.71
C SER A 54 -7.32 12.21 8.71
N ASP A 55 -7.85 11.08 8.28
CA ASP A 55 -8.59 10.13 9.12
C ASP A 55 -7.67 9.35 10.06
N ASP A 56 -6.38 9.22 9.71
CA ASP A 56 -5.30 8.75 10.60
C ASP A 56 -4.66 9.89 11.43
N GLY A 57 -5.28 11.08 11.48
CA GLY A 57 -4.75 12.23 12.24
C GLY A 57 -3.63 13.02 11.54
N GLY A 58 -3.29 12.67 10.30
CA GLY A 58 -2.36 13.37 9.42
C GLY A 58 -0.92 12.86 9.50
N SER A 59 -0.08 13.30 8.55
CA SER A 59 1.32 12.89 8.49
C SER A 59 2.13 13.36 9.70
N ALA A 60 2.73 12.41 10.42
CA ALA A 60 3.73 12.67 11.46
C ALA A 60 4.98 13.42 10.96
N PHE A 61 5.16 13.51 9.63
CA PHE A 61 6.33 14.10 8.97
C PHE A 61 6.01 15.43 8.27
N GLY A 62 4.80 15.98 8.44
CA GLY A 62 4.36 17.18 7.73
C GLY A 62 4.25 16.97 6.20
N PHE A 63 4.14 15.72 5.76
CA PHE A 63 4.04 15.37 4.35
C PHE A 63 2.62 15.64 3.85
N ALA A 64 2.47 16.58 2.92
CA ALA A 64 1.21 16.79 2.22
C ALA A 64 0.98 15.70 1.16
N PRO A 65 -0.23 15.12 1.05
CA PRO A 65 -0.54 14.13 0.03
C PRO A 65 -0.22 14.63 -1.39
N ARG A 66 0.27 13.74 -2.26
CA ARG A 66 0.69 14.10 -3.63
C ARG A 66 0.01 13.23 -4.67
N ASN A 67 -0.56 13.86 -5.69
CA ASN A 67 -1.02 13.15 -6.88
C ASN A 67 0.18 12.75 -7.73
N VAL A 68 0.28 11.48 -8.11
CA VAL A 68 1.38 10.91 -8.88
C VAL A 68 0.82 9.98 -9.97
N LYS A 69 1.51 9.91 -11.11
CA LYS A 69 1.17 8.97 -12.19
C LYS A 69 2.28 7.93 -12.29
N ILE A 70 1.95 6.66 -12.06
CA ILE A 70 2.89 5.54 -12.05
C ILE A 70 2.27 4.39 -12.86
N SER A 71 3.03 3.84 -13.81
CA SER A 71 2.59 2.76 -14.69
C SER A 71 1.27 3.07 -15.42
N ASN A 72 1.10 4.32 -15.86
CA ASN A 72 -0.10 4.88 -16.50
C ASN A 72 -1.35 5.01 -15.63
N SER A 73 -1.31 4.57 -14.38
CA SER A 73 -2.39 4.78 -13.39
C SER A 73 -2.13 6.02 -12.54
N ASP A 74 -3.21 6.68 -12.11
CA ASP A 74 -3.14 7.79 -11.18
C ASP A 74 -3.20 7.27 -9.74
N TRP A 75 -2.44 7.91 -8.85
CA TRP A 75 -2.33 7.54 -7.44
C TRP A 75 -2.24 8.80 -6.57
N VAL A 76 -2.59 8.66 -5.30
CA VAL A 76 -2.33 9.64 -4.26
C VAL A 76 -1.34 9.02 -3.28
N LEU A 77 -0.20 9.65 -3.10
CA LEU A 77 0.84 9.22 -2.16
C LEU A 77 0.63 9.87 -0.79
N TYR A 78 0.58 9.04 0.23
CA TYR A 78 0.59 9.39 1.65
C TYR A 78 1.89 8.93 2.31
N TYR A 79 2.25 9.57 3.42
CA TYR A 79 3.42 9.20 4.22
C TYR A 79 3.14 9.50 5.69
N GLY A 80 3.27 8.51 6.55
CA GLY A 80 3.03 8.64 7.99
C GLY A 80 3.76 7.60 8.82
N MET A 81 3.63 7.67 10.14
CA MET A 81 4.29 6.76 11.06
C MET A 81 3.29 5.72 11.57
N ASN A 82 3.58 4.44 11.36
CA ASN A 82 2.89 3.36 12.08
C ASN A 82 3.46 3.28 13.50
N TYR A 83 2.77 3.87 14.48
CA TYR A 83 3.23 3.88 15.87
C TYR A 83 3.19 2.51 16.56
N GLY A 84 2.42 1.55 16.04
CA GLY A 84 2.36 0.19 16.60
C GLY A 84 3.63 -0.60 16.32
N THR A 85 4.25 -0.39 15.16
CA THR A 85 5.48 -1.06 14.72
C THR A 85 6.71 -0.14 14.73
N ASN A 86 6.50 1.16 14.98
CA ASN A 86 7.49 2.22 14.84
C ASN A 86 8.10 2.29 13.42
N THR A 87 7.29 2.03 12.40
CA THR A 87 7.73 1.95 11.00
C THR A 87 7.14 3.12 10.19
N PRO A 88 7.97 3.92 9.50
CA PRO A 88 7.47 4.89 8.53
C PRO A 88 6.84 4.18 7.32
N VAL A 89 5.63 4.60 6.93
CA VAL A 89 4.83 3.96 5.89
C VAL A 89 4.54 4.93 4.76
N TYR A 90 4.90 4.54 3.54
CA TYR A 90 4.42 5.19 2.31
C TYR A 90 3.24 4.40 1.75
N SER A 91 2.13 5.06 1.46
CA SER A 91 0.96 4.41 0.87
C SER A 91 0.56 5.09 -0.43
N PHE A 92 0.58 4.35 -1.53
CA PHE A 92 0.00 4.77 -2.80
C PHE A 92 -1.43 4.24 -2.87
N ILE A 93 -2.41 5.13 -2.91
CA ILE A 93 -3.82 4.76 -3.02
C ILE A 93 -4.42 5.27 -4.34
N PRO A 94 -5.47 4.65 -4.88
CA PRO A 94 -6.17 5.18 -6.05
C PRO A 94 -6.88 6.50 -5.68
N PRO A 95 -7.11 7.40 -6.65
CA PRO A 95 -7.93 8.58 -6.43
C PRO A 95 -9.32 8.21 -5.91
N ALA A 96 -9.93 9.10 -5.12
CA ALA A 96 -11.26 8.88 -4.55
C ALA A 96 -12.28 8.41 -5.61
N GLY A 97 -13.03 7.35 -5.30
CA GLY A 97 -14.00 6.73 -6.21
C GLY A 97 -13.39 5.79 -7.26
N THR A 98 -12.09 5.51 -7.22
CA THR A 98 -11.40 4.59 -8.14
C THR A 98 -10.99 3.31 -7.42
N GLN A 99 -11.11 2.18 -8.11
CA GLN A 99 -10.56 0.89 -7.69
C GLN A 99 -9.90 0.20 -8.89
N TYR A 100 -8.79 -0.48 -8.62
CA TYR A 100 -8.03 -1.27 -9.58
C TYR A 100 -8.24 -2.77 -9.29
N ASN A 101 -9.44 -3.28 -9.57
CA ASN A 101 -9.81 -4.69 -9.34
C ASN A 101 -8.92 -5.69 -10.12
N SER A 102 -8.21 -5.21 -11.14
CA SER A 102 -7.14 -5.92 -11.82
C SER A 102 -5.95 -5.00 -11.99
N PHE A 103 -4.76 -5.47 -11.62
CA PHE A 103 -3.50 -4.77 -11.85
C PHE A 103 -2.49 -5.75 -12.42
N GLY A 104 -1.92 -5.41 -13.56
CA GLY A 104 -0.85 -6.15 -14.20
C GLY A 104 0.27 -5.19 -14.57
N GLY A 105 1.49 -5.46 -14.11
CA GLY A 105 2.59 -4.53 -14.34
C GLY A 105 3.84 -4.82 -13.52
N ASP A 106 4.65 -3.78 -13.36
CA ASP A 106 5.85 -3.77 -12.54
C ASP A 106 5.61 -2.91 -11.30
N LEU A 107 6.06 -3.38 -10.13
CA LEU A 107 6.02 -2.63 -8.88
C LEU A 107 7.28 -1.77 -8.67
N MET A 108 8.38 -2.02 -9.39
CA MET A 108 9.59 -1.19 -9.30
C MET A 108 9.40 0.30 -9.59
N PRO A 109 8.50 0.74 -10.49
CA PRO A 109 8.21 2.15 -10.67
C PRO A 109 7.82 2.88 -9.38
N PHE A 110 7.12 2.23 -8.43
CA PHE A 110 6.76 2.83 -7.14
C PHE A 110 8.00 3.07 -6.27
N PHE A 111 8.84 2.06 -6.09
CA PHE A 111 10.09 2.20 -5.34
C PHE A 111 11.07 3.17 -6.01
N THR A 112 11.10 3.21 -7.35
CA THR A 112 11.92 4.18 -8.10
C THR A 112 11.44 5.60 -7.88
N TYR A 113 10.13 5.83 -7.83
CA TYR A 113 9.55 7.13 -7.49
C TYR A 113 9.96 7.56 -6.08
N LEU A 114 9.85 6.67 -5.08
CA LEU A 114 10.25 6.96 -3.70
C LEU A 114 11.76 7.29 -3.59
N LYS A 115 12.62 6.60 -4.34
CA LYS A 115 14.05 6.95 -4.44
C LYS A 115 14.31 8.38 -4.93
N GLY A 116 13.41 8.92 -5.76
CA GLY A 116 13.46 10.32 -6.18
C GLY A 116 13.11 11.33 -5.08
N ILE A 117 12.40 10.91 -4.02
CA ILE A 117 12.03 11.77 -2.89
C ILE A 117 13.20 11.78 -1.90
N ASN A 118 14.11 12.75 -2.06
CA ASN A 118 15.27 12.96 -1.18
C ASN A 118 16.16 11.72 -0.96
N GLY A 119 16.18 10.77 -1.90
CA GLY A 119 16.94 9.53 -1.77
C GLY A 119 16.32 8.47 -0.86
N ALA A 120 15.02 8.59 -0.51
CA ALA A 120 14.36 7.59 0.33
C ALA A 120 14.54 6.18 -0.26
N LEU A 121 14.82 5.18 0.59
CA LEU A 121 14.99 3.77 0.21
C LEU A 121 16.20 3.44 -0.70
N SER A 122 17.12 4.37 -0.97
CA SER A 122 18.19 4.17 -1.98
C SER A 122 19.18 3.04 -1.66
N SER A 123 19.36 2.70 -0.39
CA SER A 123 20.33 1.70 0.10
C SER A 123 19.68 0.52 0.84
N LEU A 124 18.34 0.41 0.79
CA LEU A 124 17.62 -0.62 1.53
C LEU A 124 17.37 -1.85 0.66
N PHE A 125 17.33 -3.00 1.31
CA PHE A 125 16.92 -4.27 0.73
C PHE A 125 15.40 -4.40 0.83
N LEU A 126 14.77 -4.90 -0.23
CA LEU A 126 13.40 -5.41 -0.16
C LEU A 126 13.45 -6.73 0.64
N GLN A 127 12.79 -6.77 1.78
CA GLN A 127 12.82 -7.91 2.70
C GLN A 127 11.62 -8.83 2.54
N SER A 128 10.46 -8.26 2.25
CA SER A 128 9.24 -9.00 1.94
C SER A 128 8.36 -8.22 0.97
N ILE A 129 7.53 -8.97 0.25
CA ILE A 129 6.44 -8.42 -0.54
C ILE A 129 5.24 -9.36 -0.45
N GLN A 130 4.10 -8.77 -0.10
CA GLN A 130 2.85 -9.44 0.22
C GLN A 130 1.74 -8.79 -0.60
N ALA A 131 0.64 -9.52 -0.78
CA ALA A 131 -0.56 -8.99 -1.40
C ALA A 131 -1.78 -9.59 -0.69
N GLY A 132 -2.74 -8.75 -0.34
CA GLY A 132 -3.88 -9.17 0.46
C GLY A 132 -4.87 -8.06 0.69
N THR A 133 -5.58 -8.16 1.81
CA THR A 133 -6.59 -7.20 2.25
C THR A 133 -6.47 -7.00 3.75
N GLU A 134 -6.54 -5.75 4.19
CA GLU A 134 -6.72 -5.39 5.59
C GLU A 134 -8.20 -5.09 5.86
N ALA A 135 -8.95 -6.10 6.28
CA ALA A 135 -10.37 -5.96 6.61
C ALA A 135 -10.55 -5.37 8.00
N VAL A 136 -11.32 -4.28 8.11
CA VAL A 136 -11.62 -3.60 9.38
C VAL A 136 -13.01 -3.93 9.88
N ASN A 137 -14.03 -3.80 9.01
CA ASN A 137 -15.42 -4.05 9.39
C ASN A 137 -16.28 -4.44 8.18
N ALA A 138 -17.43 -5.07 8.44
CA ALA A 138 -18.51 -5.27 7.48
C ALA A 138 -19.83 -5.43 8.25
N THR A 139 -20.97 -5.02 7.68
CA THR A 139 -22.28 -5.19 8.34
C THR A 139 -22.86 -6.60 8.16
N GLY A 140 -22.28 -7.40 7.26
CA GLY A 140 -22.61 -8.81 7.05
C GLY A 140 -21.40 -9.63 6.60
N PRO A 141 -21.60 -10.88 6.16
CA PRO A 141 -20.53 -11.71 5.62
C PRO A 141 -19.85 -11.02 4.43
N ALA A 142 -18.52 -10.95 4.48
CA ALA A 142 -17.70 -10.38 3.42
C ALA A 142 -16.77 -11.46 2.84
N VAL A 143 -16.58 -11.45 1.52
CA VAL A 143 -15.76 -12.44 0.81
C VAL A 143 -14.78 -11.74 -0.12
N PHE A 144 -13.50 -11.86 0.19
CA PHE A 144 -12.41 -11.48 -0.71
C PHE A 144 -11.99 -12.70 -1.54
N THR A 145 -12.01 -12.57 -2.87
CA THR A 145 -11.63 -13.63 -3.80
C THR A 145 -10.54 -13.15 -4.74
N THR A 146 -9.42 -13.87 -4.77
CA THR A 146 -8.33 -13.64 -5.72
C THR A 146 -8.41 -14.67 -6.84
N SER A 147 -8.79 -14.21 -8.03
CA SER A 147 -8.93 -15.07 -9.23
C SER A 147 -7.60 -15.33 -9.93
N SER A 148 -6.64 -14.43 -9.76
CA SER A 148 -5.28 -14.56 -10.26
C SER A 148 -4.32 -13.79 -9.36
N TYR A 149 -3.17 -14.39 -9.05
CA TYR A 149 -2.07 -13.72 -8.38
C TYR A 149 -0.75 -14.29 -8.88
N SER A 150 0.17 -13.42 -9.28
CA SER A 150 1.55 -13.78 -9.57
C SER A 150 2.49 -12.63 -9.21
N ILE A 151 3.65 -12.99 -8.66
CA ILE A 151 4.75 -12.10 -8.38
C ILE A 151 6.06 -12.80 -8.76
N GLY A 152 6.94 -12.11 -9.47
CA GLY A 152 8.20 -12.67 -9.95
C GLY A 152 8.96 -11.71 -10.87
#